data_AF-A0A1Y3SH31-F1
#
_entry.id   AF-A0A1Y3SH31-F1
#
_cell.length_a   1.000
_cell.length_b   1.000
_cell.length_c   1.000
_cell.angle_alpha   90.00
_cell.angle_beta   90.00
_cell.angle_gamma   90.00
#
_symmetry.space_group_name_H-M   'P 1'
#
loop_
_entity.id
_entity.type
_entity.pdbx_description
1 polymer ?
#
loop_
_entity_poly.entity_id
_entity_poly.type
_entity_poly.pdbx_seq_one_letter_code
_entity_poly.pdbx_strand_id
1 'polypeptide(L)'
;MTKKEIIDGLRSCNTDFLTEKIGAFFSDCVTQAIQFLEASTGTETSEQAVSADNLNLINKISHRPLSADEVYVFSIRLCDNEIDRDSERFPVDTLNELASMFIGMSGIFDHQWITSRQNARIFKTELVTDETTITVAGDPLCYLKGYAYIVKSEYTKPLIEEIENGIKKEISVGCAVNKVQCSICGEDFYDKRKCPHEKGREYGGKVCWADLLYVDDVYEWSFVVSPNKRRK
;
A
#
# COMPACT_ATOMS: atom_id res chain seq x y z
N MET A 1 5.09 -34.39 9.72
CA MET A 1 4.59 -35.15 8.56
C MET A 1 5.65 -35.14 7.48
N THR A 2 6.01 -36.28 6.92
CA THR A 2 7.01 -36.35 5.86
C THR A 2 6.39 -35.96 4.52
N LYS A 3 7.20 -35.43 3.59
CA LYS A 3 6.76 -34.98 2.25
C LYS A 3 6.00 -36.07 1.47
N LYS A 4 6.30 -37.35 1.76
CA LYS A 4 5.63 -38.51 1.17
C LYS A 4 4.17 -38.66 1.62
N GLU A 5 3.89 -38.42 2.90
CA GLU A 5 2.55 -38.54 3.49
C GLU A 5 1.58 -37.47 2.95
N ILE A 6 2.07 -36.28 2.63
CA ILE A 6 1.27 -35.19 2.03
C ILE A 6 0.86 -35.56 0.59
N ILE A 7 1.77 -36.14 -0.18
CA ILE A 7 1.54 -36.50 -1.58
C ILE A 7 0.53 -37.65 -1.69
N ASP A 8 0.60 -38.63 -0.79
CA ASP A 8 -0.32 -39.76 -0.76
C ASP A 8 -1.74 -39.35 -0.31
N GLY A 9 -1.84 -38.35 0.59
CA GLY A 9 -3.12 -37.72 0.97
C GLY A 9 -3.81 -37.00 -0.20
N LEU A 10 -3.06 -36.23 -1.00
CA LEU A 10 -3.58 -35.53 -2.18
C LEU A 10 -4.04 -36.50 -3.28
N ARG A 11 -3.39 -37.66 -3.41
CA ARG A 11 -3.75 -38.69 -4.41
C ARG A 11 -5.00 -39.47 -4.06
N SER A 12 -5.36 -39.57 -2.78
CA SER A 12 -6.51 -40.35 -2.33
C SER A 12 -7.82 -39.57 -2.31
N CYS A 13 -7.81 -38.27 -2.68
CA CYS A 13 -8.98 -37.37 -2.67
C CYS A 13 -9.78 -37.42 -1.36
N ASN A 14 -9.14 -37.78 -0.24
CA ASN A 14 -9.80 -37.91 1.05
C ASN A 14 -9.74 -36.56 1.77
N THR A 15 -10.75 -35.73 1.50
CA THR A 15 -10.84 -34.34 1.97
C THR A 15 -10.87 -34.23 3.49
N ASP A 16 -11.41 -35.26 4.17
CA ASP A 16 -11.59 -35.27 5.63
C ASP A 16 -10.25 -35.51 6.38
N PHE A 17 -9.32 -36.25 5.76
CA PHE A 17 -7.98 -36.45 6.33
C PHE A 17 -7.12 -35.19 6.23
N LEU A 18 -7.34 -34.37 5.20
CA LEU A 18 -6.67 -33.10 5.00
C LEU A 18 -7.23 -32.04 5.96
N THR A 19 -8.54 -31.96 6.19
CA THR A 19 -9.13 -30.97 7.11
C THR A 19 -8.77 -31.18 8.57
N GLU A 20 -8.76 -32.40 9.09
CA GLU A 20 -8.42 -32.64 10.51
C GLU A 20 -6.94 -32.39 10.85
N LYS A 21 -6.00 -32.72 9.95
CA LYS A 21 -4.56 -32.54 10.22
C LYS A 21 -3.97 -31.23 9.72
N ILE A 22 -4.49 -30.65 8.64
CA ILE A 22 -4.08 -29.30 8.20
C ILE A 22 -4.63 -28.26 9.18
N GLY A 23 -5.84 -28.46 9.74
CA GLY A 23 -6.44 -27.54 10.71
C GLY A 23 -5.58 -27.27 11.95
N ALA A 24 -4.79 -28.26 12.40
CA ALA A 24 -3.92 -28.12 13.58
C ALA A 24 -2.47 -27.70 13.25
N PHE A 25 -2.00 -27.88 12.00
CA PHE A 25 -0.63 -27.49 11.59
C PHE A 25 -0.58 -26.12 10.88
N PHE A 26 -1.71 -25.66 10.34
CA PHE A 26 -1.84 -24.29 9.82
C PHE A 26 -2.05 -23.24 10.93
N SER A 27 -2.43 -23.68 12.14
CA SER A 27 -2.65 -22.79 13.28
C SER A 27 -1.36 -22.18 13.84
N ASP A 28 -0.19 -22.82 13.64
CA ASP A 28 1.05 -22.43 14.34
C ASP A 28 2.22 -22.05 13.41
N CYS A 29 1.99 -21.92 12.09
CA CYS A 29 3.05 -21.49 11.15
C CYS A 29 2.58 -20.55 10.02
N VAL A 30 1.30 -20.21 9.94
CA VAL A 30 0.75 -19.24 8.97
C VAL A 30 -0.08 -18.16 9.66
N THR A 31 0.40 -17.72 10.83
CA THR A 31 0.04 -16.40 11.39
C THR A 31 1.10 -15.37 11.00
N GLN A 32 1.58 -15.41 9.75
CA GLN A 32 2.04 -14.17 9.13
C GLN A 32 0.76 -13.42 8.78
N ALA A 33 0.50 -12.38 9.56
CA ALA A 33 -0.63 -11.51 9.38
C ALA A 33 -0.68 -11.04 7.91
N ILE A 34 -1.58 -11.61 7.12
CA ILE A 34 -2.18 -10.89 6.00
C ILE A 34 -3.07 -9.85 6.66
N GLN A 35 -2.46 -8.79 7.17
CA GLN A 35 -3.18 -7.56 7.40
C GLN A 35 -3.31 -6.89 6.05
N PHE A 36 -4.55 -6.76 5.59
CA PHE A 36 -4.89 -5.70 4.66
C PHE A 36 -4.63 -4.38 5.41
N LEU A 37 -3.39 -3.90 5.33
CA LEU A 37 -3.03 -2.57 5.77
C LEU A 37 -3.68 -1.61 4.77
N GLU A 38 -4.60 -0.77 5.21
CA GLU A 38 -5.25 0.23 4.36
C GLU A 38 -4.84 1.62 4.82
N ALA A 39 -3.64 2.06 4.43
CA ALA A 39 -3.22 3.43 4.73
C ALA A 39 -4.02 4.41 3.87
N SER A 40 -4.96 5.14 4.47
CA SER A 40 -5.70 6.22 3.79
C SER A 40 -4.85 7.48 3.74
N THR A 41 -4.32 7.82 2.56
CA THR A 41 -3.50 9.04 2.40
C THR A 41 -4.23 10.16 1.72
N GLY A 42 -4.00 11.38 2.22
CA GLY A 42 -4.59 12.59 1.65
C GLY A 42 -3.81 12.99 0.39
N THR A 43 -4.50 13.24 -0.71
CA THR A 43 -3.91 13.23 -2.05
C THR A 43 -3.93 14.60 -2.72
N GLU A 44 -2.78 15.00 -3.25
CA GLU A 44 -2.71 15.94 -4.37
C GLU A 44 -2.68 15.11 -5.66
N THR A 45 -3.68 15.29 -6.51
CA THR A 45 -3.62 14.83 -7.90
C THR A 45 -3.43 16.02 -8.79
N SER A 46 -2.40 15.98 -9.64
CA SER A 46 -2.13 17.04 -10.60
C SER A 46 -1.74 16.44 -11.94
N GLU A 47 -2.33 17.01 -12.99
CA GLU A 47 -1.91 16.78 -14.36
C GLU A 47 -0.45 17.23 -14.51
N GLN A 48 0.33 16.43 -15.23
CA GLN A 48 1.70 16.79 -15.57
C GLN A 48 1.89 16.75 -17.07
N ALA A 49 2.58 17.76 -17.60
CA ALA A 49 3.09 17.71 -18.95
C ALA A 49 3.97 16.45 -19.12
N VAL A 50 3.73 15.73 -20.22
CA VAL A 50 4.50 14.53 -20.54
C VAL A 50 5.89 14.96 -21.01
N SER A 51 6.84 15.05 -20.07
CA SER A 51 8.24 15.32 -20.38
C SER A 51 8.85 14.14 -21.15
N ALA A 52 9.90 14.42 -21.94
CA ALA A 52 10.66 13.37 -22.62
C ALA A 52 11.21 12.33 -21.64
N ASP A 53 11.64 12.75 -20.45
CA ASP A 53 12.15 11.87 -19.40
C ASP A 53 11.04 10.96 -18.83
N ASN A 54 9.86 11.51 -18.56
CA ASN A 54 8.71 10.71 -18.11
C ASN A 54 8.31 9.70 -19.19
N LEU A 55 8.25 10.12 -20.45
CA LEU A 55 7.92 9.24 -21.57
C LEU A 55 8.95 8.10 -21.72
N ASN A 56 10.24 8.39 -21.52
CA ASN A 56 11.29 7.38 -21.53
C ASN A 56 11.12 6.36 -20.41
N LEU A 57 10.76 6.79 -19.20
CA LEU A 57 10.48 5.87 -18.07
C LEU A 57 9.25 5.01 -18.33
N ILE A 58 8.16 5.60 -18.85
CA ILE A 58 6.95 4.87 -19.24
C ILE A 58 7.27 3.80 -20.31
N ASN A 59 8.09 4.15 -21.30
CA ASN A 59 8.46 3.22 -22.37
C ASN A 59 9.40 2.10 -21.93
N LYS A 60 10.09 2.22 -20.79
CA LYS A 60 10.87 1.10 -20.20
C LYS A 60 9.99 -0.02 -19.63
N ILE A 61 8.78 0.33 -19.19
CA ILE A 61 7.84 -0.63 -18.58
C ILE A 61 6.66 -0.99 -19.51
N SER A 62 6.60 -0.38 -20.69
CA SER A 62 5.57 -0.65 -21.70
C SER A 62 6.06 -1.68 -22.71
N HIS A 63 5.15 -2.52 -23.21
CA HIS A 63 5.49 -3.56 -24.21
C HIS A 63 5.82 -3.00 -25.60
N ARG A 64 5.37 -1.78 -25.90
CA ARG A 64 5.69 -1.04 -27.12
C ARG A 64 5.97 0.41 -26.79
N PRO A 65 6.68 1.14 -27.66
CA PRO A 65 6.77 2.58 -27.56
C PRO A 65 5.37 3.24 -27.60
N LEU A 66 5.14 4.13 -26.66
CA LEU A 66 4.02 5.05 -26.56
C LEU A 66 4.50 6.47 -26.88
N SER A 67 3.65 7.26 -27.53
CA SER A 67 3.87 8.69 -27.75
C SER A 67 3.30 9.53 -26.59
N ALA A 68 3.69 10.81 -26.53
CA ALA A 68 3.15 11.74 -25.53
C ALA A 68 1.63 11.95 -25.68
N ASP A 69 1.11 11.89 -26.91
CA ASP A 69 -0.32 12.04 -27.16
C ASP A 69 -1.12 10.82 -26.70
N GLU A 70 -0.52 9.62 -26.69
CA GLU A 70 -1.15 8.37 -26.27
C GLU A 70 -1.28 8.22 -24.75
N VAL A 71 -0.60 9.04 -23.95
CA VAL A 71 -0.57 8.89 -22.49
C VAL A 71 -1.07 10.12 -21.76
N TYR A 72 -1.81 9.89 -20.68
CA TYR A 72 -2.14 10.88 -19.67
C TYR A 72 -1.30 10.62 -18.43
N VAL A 73 -0.59 11.63 -17.95
CA VAL A 73 0.33 11.52 -16.80
C VAL A 73 -0.18 12.37 -15.65
N PHE A 74 -0.21 11.77 -14.46
CA PHE A 74 -0.62 12.42 -13.24
C PHE A 74 0.26 11.94 -12.08
N SER A 75 0.28 12.69 -10.98
CA SER A 75 0.86 12.22 -9.73
C SER A 75 -0.17 12.04 -8.64
N ILE A 76 0.16 11.18 -7.68
CA ILE A 76 -0.63 10.88 -6.49
C ILE A 76 0.28 10.80 -5.26
N ARG A 77 -0.26 11.07 -4.08
CA ARG A 77 0.38 10.67 -2.81
C ARG A 77 -0.04 9.24 -2.51
N LEU A 78 0.93 8.32 -2.47
CA LEU A 78 0.72 6.89 -2.23
C LEU A 78 0.59 6.59 -0.72
N CYS A 79 1.55 7.07 0.05
CA CYS A 79 1.58 6.95 1.51
C CYS A 79 2.33 8.13 2.16
N ASP A 80 2.12 8.36 3.47
CA ASP A 80 2.84 9.36 4.26
C ASP A 80 3.19 8.82 5.66
N ASN A 81 4.03 9.57 6.38
CA ASN A 81 4.47 9.24 7.74
C ASN A 81 3.55 9.80 8.84
N GLU A 82 2.34 10.24 8.50
CA GLU A 82 1.36 10.62 9.51
C GLU A 82 0.73 9.38 10.14
N ILE A 83 0.28 9.50 11.39
CA ILE A 83 -0.48 8.46 12.05
C ILE A 83 -1.88 8.38 11.41
N ASP A 84 -2.20 7.24 10.82
CA ASP A 84 -3.46 7.03 10.13
C ASP A 84 -4.63 6.71 11.08
N ARG A 85 -5.79 6.39 10.49
CA ARG A 85 -7.02 6.11 11.25
C ARG A 85 -6.93 4.83 12.10
N ASP A 86 -6.06 3.90 11.74
CA ASP A 86 -5.84 2.64 12.42
C ASP A 86 -4.68 2.75 13.43
N SER A 87 -4.21 3.98 13.65
CA SER A 87 -3.09 4.32 14.51
C SER A 87 -1.80 3.63 14.07
N GLU A 88 -1.59 3.58 12.76
CA GLU A 88 -0.41 3.04 12.10
C GLU A 88 0.33 4.16 11.37
N ARG A 89 1.63 3.97 11.17
CA ARG A 89 2.52 4.96 10.57
C ARG A 89 3.59 4.26 9.75
N PHE A 90 3.94 4.84 8.61
CA PHE A 90 5.14 4.48 7.87
C PHE A 90 6.28 5.45 8.22
N PRO A 91 7.32 5.02 8.95
CA PRO A 91 8.54 5.80 9.09
C PRO A 91 9.17 6.12 7.73
N VAL A 92 9.99 7.17 7.69
CA VAL A 92 10.67 7.63 6.45
C VAL A 92 11.47 6.52 5.79
N ASP A 93 12.17 5.70 6.56
CA ASP A 93 12.93 4.55 6.04
C ASP A 93 12.00 3.54 5.36
N THR A 94 10.82 3.27 5.93
CA THR A 94 9.80 2.41 5.33
C THR A 94 9.23 3.01 4.05
N LEU A 95 8.95 4.33 4.01
CA LEU A 95 8.53 5.01 2.78
C LEU A 95 9.59 4.89 1.67
N ASN A 96 10.87 4.92 2.03
CA ASN A 96 11.97 4.74 1.09
C ASN A 96 12.08 3.29 0.58
N GLU A 97 11.86 2.28 1.43
CA GLU A 97 11.76 0.87 1.01
C GLU A 97 10.62 0.67 0.00
N LEU A 98 9.45 1.23 0.30
CA LEU A 98 8.26 1.17 -0.55
C LEU A 98 8.50 1.79 -1.93
N ALA A 99 9.30 2.85 -2.04
CA ALA A 99 9.44 3.65 -3.25
C ALA A 99 9.78 2.82 -4.50
N SER A 100 10.68 1.86 -4.38
CA SER A 100 11.09 1.01 -5.51
C SER A 100 10.05 -0.05 -5.88
N MET A 101 9.30 -0.55 -4.89
CA MET A 101 8.31 -1.62 -5.06
C MET A 101 7.08 -1.16 -5.84
N PHE A 102 6.79 0.15 -5.85
CA PHE A 102 5.68 0.69 -6.62
C PHE A 102 5.91 0.76 -8.13
N ILE A 103 7.16 0.74 -8.59
CA ILE A 103 7.47 0.93 -10.01
C ILE A 103 6.90 -0.25 -10.82
N GLY A 104 6.07 0.08 -11.80
CA GLY A 104 5.39 -0.89 -12.64
C GLY A 104 4.09 -1.43 -12.03
N MET A 105 3.68 -1.03 -10.83
CA MET A 105 2.43 -1.54 -10.24
C MET A 105 1.20 -0.90 -10.88
N SER A 106 0.20 -1.73 -11.18
CA SER A 106 -1.09 -1.29 -11.72
C SER A 106 -1.98 -0.68 -10.64
N GLY A 107 -2.63 0.44 -10.97
CA GLY A 107 -3.67 1.02 -10.14
C GLY A 107 -4.98 0.26 -10.32
N ILE A 108 -5.62 -0.07 -9.21
CA ILE A 108 -6.93 -0.72 -9.18
C ILE A 108 -7.98 0.22 -8.54
N PHE A 109 -9.21 -0.26 -8.38
CA PHE A 109 -10.33 0.51 -7.85
C PHE A 109 -11.06 -0.30 -6.78
N ASP A 110 -11.42 0.35 -5.67
CA ASP A 110 -12.20 -0.19 -4.56
C ASP A 110 -11.66 -1.53 -4.01
N HIS A 111 -10.33 -1.73 -4.03
CA HIS A 111 -9.67 -2.98 -3.64
C HIS A 111 -10.16 -4.22 -4.43
N GLN A 112 -10.71 -4.00 -5.63
CA GLN A 112 -11.19 -5.07 -6.50
C GLN A 112 -10.11 -5.47 -7.50
N TRP A 113 -9.62 -6.69 -7.37
CA TRP A 113 -8.56 -7.27 -8.21
C TRP A 113 -9.14 -7.78 -9.54
N ILE A 114 -9.77 -6.88 -10.28
CA ILE A 114 -10.44 -7.15 -11.55
C ILE A 114 -9.54 -6.69 -12.70
N THR A 115 -9.13 -7.61 -13.57
CA THR A 115 -8.20 -7.34 -14.67
C THR A 115 -8.62 -6.20 -15.57
N SER A 116 -9.93 -6.04 -15.84
CA SER A 116 -10.48 -5.00 -16.70
C SER A 116 -10.34 -3.57 -16.15
N ARG A 117 -9.91 -3.41 -14.89
CA ARG A 117 -9.80 -2.12 -14.21
C ARG A 117 -8.36 -1.68 -13.94
N GLN A 118 -7.36 -2.36 -14.51
CA GLN A 118 -5.94 -2.00 -14.43
C GLN A 118 -5.59 -0.84 -15.39
N ASN A 119 -6.18 0.33 -15.17
CA ASN A 119 -6.13 1.44 -16.14
C ASN A 119 -4.96 2.40 -15.95
N ALA A 120 -4.27 2.34 -14.80
CA ALA A 120 -3.11 3.16 -14.51
C ALA A 120 -1.90 2.31 -14.12
N ARG A 121 -0.69 2.82 -14.32
CA ARG A 121 0.55 2.17 -13.86
C ARG A 121 1.55 3.20 -13.36
N ILE A 122 2.19 2.92 -12.23
CA ILE A 122 3.25 3.77 -11.68
C ILE A 122 4.53 3.58 -12.48
N PHE A 123 5.19 4.66 -12.89
CA PHE A 123 6.44 4.62 -13.64
C PHE A 123 7.61 5.31 -12.94
N LYS A 124 7.31 6.15 -11.94
CA LYS A 124 8.30 6.86 -11.12
C LYS A 124 7.72 7.05 -9.72
N THR A 125 8.58 7.03 -8.72
CA THR A 125 8.28 7.46 -7.35
C THR A 125 9.27 8.53 -6.91
N GLU A 126 8.87 9.33 -5.93
CA GLU A 126 9.68 10.39 -5.35
C GLU A 126 9.31 10.55 -3.88
N LEU A 127 10.30 10.51 -2.99
CA LEU A 127 10.09 10.79 -1.58
C LEU A 127 10.15 12.31 -1.38
N VAL A 128 9.08 12.90 -0.88
CA VAL A 128 8.95 14.34 -0.70
C VAL A 128 8.83 14.67 0.77
N THR A 129 9.65 15.60 1.25
CA THR A 129 9.60 16.11 2.63
C THR A 129 9.01 17.51 2.61
N ASP A 130 7.97 17.71 3.42
CA ASP A 130 7.38 19.00 3.71
C ASP A 130 7.86 19.47 5.09
N GLU A 131 8.88 20.32 5.08
CA GLU A 131 9.47 20.91 6.29
C GLU A 131 8.55 21.91 7.00
N THR A 132 7.42 22.28 6.38
CA THR A 132 6.45 23.24 6.95
C THR A 132 5.36 22.57 7.78
N THR A 133 5.20 21.26 7.64
CA THR A 133 4.19 20.46 8.36
C THR A 133 4.88 19.48 9.30
N ILE A 134 4.44 19.44 10.57
CA ILE A 134 4.92 18.49 11.57
C ILE A 134 3.81 17.47 11.86
N THR A 135 4.16 16.18 11.84
CA THR A 135 3.22 15.08 12.11
C THR A 135 2.84 15.00 13.59
N VAL A 136 1.87 14.16 13.93
CA VAL A 136 1.56 13.85 15.34
C VAL A 136 2.75 13.18 16.05
N ALA A 137 3.60 12.45 15.31
CA ALA A 137 4.81 11.82 15.85
C ALA A 137 5.94 12.83 16.13
N GLY A 138 5.81 14.08 15.66
CA GLY A 138 6.74 15.18 15.94
C GLY A 138 7.88 15.35 14.94
N ASP A 139 7.91 14.57 13.85
CA ASP A 139 8.83 14.73 12.74
C ASP A 139 8.20 15.50 11.56
N PRO A 140 9.00 16.05 10.62
CA PRO A 140 8.47 16.65 9.40
C PRO A 140 7.62 15.66 8.60
N LEU A 141 6.58 16.16 7.95
CA LEU A 141 5.75 15.34 7.08
C LEU A 141 6.58 14.87 5.88
N CYS A 142 6.65 13.57 5.70
CA CYS A 142 7.27 12.92 4.55
C CYS A 142 6.23 12.04 3.86
N TYR A 143 6.23 12.08 2.53
CA TYR A 143 5.29 11.29 1.75
C TYR A 143 5.91 10.73 0.49
N LEU A 144 5.41 9.55 0.11
CA LEU A 144 5.79 8.91 -1.13
C LEU A 144 4.87 9.36 -2.26
N LYS A 145 5.42 10.13 -3.20
CA LYS A 145 4.73 10.56 -4.41
C LYS A 145 4.90 9.50 -5.49
N GLY A 146 3.79 9.02 -6.04
CA GLY A 146 3.74 8.16 -7.21
C GLY A 146 3.43 8.97 -8.46
N TYR A 147 4.11 8.69 -9.56
CA TYR A 147 3.79 9.21 -10.88
C TYR A 147 3.23 8.06 -11.71
N ALA A 148 2.00 8.24 -12.17
CA ALA A 148 1.25 7.23 -12.90
C ALA A 148 0.91 7.71 -14.31
N TYR A 149 0.71 6.75 -15.21
CA TYR A 149 0.16 7.04 -16.53
C TYR A 149 -1.05 6.16 -16.84
N ILE A 150 -1.94 6.71 -17.66
CA ILE A 150 -3.09 6.03 -18.28
C ILE A 150 -2.90 6.10 -19.80
N VAL A 151 -3.14 5.00 -20.51
CA VAL A 151 -3.21 5.02 -21.98
C VAL A 151 -4.56 5.61 -22.40
N LYS A 152 -4.54 6.67 -23.21
CA LYS A 152 -5.75 7.37 -23.64
C LYS A 152 -6.56 6.52 -24.62
N SER A 153 -7.86 6.47 -24.39
CA SER A 153 -8.84 5.77 -25.23
C SER A 153 -10.25 6.27 -24.89
N GLU A 154 -11.25 5.93 -25.70
CA GLU A 154 -12.66 6.20 -25.37
C GLU A 154 -13.08 5.54 -24.05
N TYR A 155 -12.46 4.41 -23.69
CA TYR A 155 -12.74 3.70 -22.44
C TYR A 155 -12.16 4.42 -21.21
N THR A 156 -10.98 5.01 -21.33
CA THR A 156 -10.27 5.66 -20.21
C THR A 156 -10.55 7.14 -20.07
N LYS A 157 -11.16 7.77 -21.08
CA LYS A 157 -11.53 9.19 -21.05
C LYS A 157 -12.38 9.59 -19.84
N PRO A 158 -13.44 8.87 -19.45
CA PRO A 158 -14.21 9.23 -18.25
C PRO A 158 -13.38 9.20 -16.97
N LEU A 159 -12.48 8.21 -16.83
CA LEU A 159 -11.59 8.11 -15.68
C LEU A 159 -10.60 9.29 -15.63
N ILE A 160 -10.04 9.69 -16.77
CA ILE A 160 -9.14 10.86 -16.84
C ILE A 160 -9.90 12.12 -16.40
N GLU A 161 -11.11 12.34 -16.92
CA GLU A 161 -11.96 13.46 -16.54
C GLU A 161 -12.31 13.44 -15.03
N GLU A 162 -12.60 12.27 -14.45
CA GLU A 162 -12.85 12.15 -13.02
C GLU A 162 -11.62 12.48 -12.17
N ILE A 163 -10.42 12.14 -12.64
CA ILE A 163 -9.15 12.47 -11.98
C ILE A 163 -8.91 14.00 -12.05
N GLU A 164 -9.03 14.59 -13.24
CA GLU A 164 -8.81 16.03 -13.47
C GLU A 164 -9.80 16.89 -12.67
N ASN A 165 -11.06 16.46 -12.58
CA ASN A 165 -12.07 17.15 -11.78
C ASN A 165 -11.97 16.86 -10.28
N GLY A 166 -11.00 16.06 -9.84
CA GLY A 166 -10.78 15.73 -8.43
C GLY A 166 -11.84 14.83 -7.81
N ILE A 167 -12.64 14.13 -8.63
CA ILE A 167 -13.59 13.11 -8.18
C ILE A 167 -12.83 11.85 -7.76
N LYS A 168 -11.85 11.43 -8.57
CA LYS A 168 -10.92 10.33 -8.25
C LYS A 168 -9.61 10.91 -7.73
N LYS A 169 -9.56 11.16 -6.42
CA LYS A 169 -8.37 11.70 -5.77
C LYS A 169 -7.79 10.76 -4.72
N GLU A 170 -8.63 10.10 -3.92
CA GLU A 170 -8.19 9.38 -2.72
C GLU A 170 -7.61 8.01 -3.06
N ILE A 171 -6.50 7.68 -2.41
CA ILE A 171 -5.72 6.47 -2.65
C ILE A 171 -5.57 5.69 -1.34
N SER A 172 -5.59 4.37 -1.47
CA SER A 172 -5.19 3.42 -0.44
C SER A 172 -4.05 2.55 -0.96
N VAL A 173 -3.16 2.14 -0.07
CA VAL A 173 -2.04 1.22 -0.34
C VAL A 173 -2.22 -0.01 0.53
N GLY A 174 -2.12 -1.19 -0.10
CA GLY A 174 -2.02 -2.47 0.57
C GLY A 174 -0.59 -3.01 0.49
N CYS A 175 0.03 -3.28 1.64
CA CYS A 175 1.38 -3.83 1.73
C CYS A 175 1.50 -4.83 2.89
N ALA A 176 2.63 -5.52 2.96
CA ALA A 176 3.04 -6.32 4.11
C ALA A 176 4.37 -5.84 4.66
N VAL A 177 4.50 -5.94 5.99
CA VAL A 177 5.69 -5.58 6.74
C VAL A 177 6.05 -6.70 7.71
N ASN A 178 7.34 -6.86 7.98
CA ASN A 178 7.83 -7.94 8.83
C ASN A 178 7.80 -7.59 10.33
N LYS A 179 7.60 -6.31 10.69
CA LYS A 179 7.50 -5.88 12.08
C LYS A 179 6.54 -4.71 12.26
N VAL A 180 5.75 -4.78 13.33
CA VAL A 180 4.81 -3.73 13.74
C VAL A 180 5.20 -3.25 15.13
N GLN A 181 5.96 -2.16 15.20
CA GLN A 181 6.63 -1.70 16.43
C GLN A 181 5.79 -0.69 17.21
N CYS A 182 5.70 -0.87 18.53
CA CYS A 182 5.03 0.06 19.43
C CYS A 182 5.84 1.34 19.68
N SER A 183 5.22 2.51 19.47
CA SER A 183 5.85 3.80 19.72
C SER A 183 6.14 4.10 21.20
N ILE A 184 5.50 3.38 22.13
CA ILE A 184 5.66 3.60 23.58
C ILE A 184 6.80 2.76 24.17
N CYS A 185 6.89 1.46 23.83
CA CYS A 185 7.93 0.57 24.39
C CYS A 185 8.96 0.06 23.37
N GLY A 186 8.78 0.25 22.07
CA GLY A 186 9.68 -0.24 21.03
C GLY A 186 9.59 -1.75 20.75
N GLU A 187 8.73 -2.47 21.44
CA GLU A 187 8.49 -3.90 21.23
C GLU A 187 7.48 -4.15 20.09
N ASP A 188 7.46 -5.37 19.57
CA ASP A 188 6.48 -5.79 18.58
C ASP A 188 5.06 -5.85 19.19
N PHE A 189 4.08 -5.27 18.51
CA PHE A 189 2.68 -5.28 18.94
C PHE A 189 2.06 -6.66 19.03
N TYR A 190 2.54 -7.64 18.27
CA TYR A 190 2.05 -9.02 18.29
C TYR A 190 2.66 -9.84 19.43
N ASP A 191 3.79 -9.41 20.01
CA ASP A 191 4.32 -10.02 21.23
C ASP A 191 3.66 -9.41 22.48
N LYS A 192 2.46 -9.91 22.82
CA LYS A 192 1.69 -9.46 23.99
C LYS A 192 2.36 -9.73 25.34
N ARG A 193 3.42 -10.53 25.39
CA ARG A 193 4.21 -10.73 26.62
C ARG A 193 5.14 -9.55 26.89
N LYS A 194 5.57 -8.85 25.84
CA LYS A 194 6.49 -7.70 25.91
C LYS A 194 5.79 -6.37 25.71
N CYS A 195 4.73 -6.32 24.91
CA CYS A 195 3.97 -5.11 24.63
C CYS A 195 2.54 -5.20 25.21
N PRO A 196 2.27 -4.52 26.35
CA PRO A 196 0.92 -4.41 26.91
C PRO A 196 0.10 -3.25 26.31
N HIS A 197 0.66 -2.49 25.37
CA HIS A 197 0.04 -1.28 24.84
C HIS A 197 -1.00 -1.58 23.75
N GLU A 198 -1.99 -0.71 23.65
CA GLU A 198 -3.01 -0.71 22.60
C GLU A 198 -2.83 0.52 21.71
N LYS A 199 -2.93 0.34 20.38
CA LYS A 199 -2.86 1.44 19.41
C LYS A 199 -4.00 2.44 19.68
N GLY A 200 -3.73 3.73 19.51
CA GLY A 200 -4.66 4.83 19.74
C GLY A 200 -4.88 5.23 21.20
N ARG A 201 -4.40 4.46 22.19
CA ARG A 201 -4.51 4.82 23.61
C ARG A 201 -3.37 5.73 24.08
N GLU A 202 -3.64 6.53 25.10
CA GLU A 202 -2.65 7.40 25.72
C GLU A 202 -1.90 6.70 26.88
N TYR A 203 -0.57 6.84 26.89
CA TYR A 203 0.31 6.36 27.95
C TYR A 203 1.30 7.47 28.31
N GLY A 204 1.23 7.97 29.54
CA GLY A 204 2.14 9.02 30.01
C GLY A 204 2.11 10.29 29.16
N GLY A 205 0.93 10.71 28.68
CA GLY A 205 0.77 11.90 27.84
C GLY A 205 1.10 11.70 26.35
N LYS A 206 1.39 10.47 25.92
CA LYS A 206 1.69 10.14 24.52
C LYS A 206 0.68 9.15 23.96
N VAL A 207 0.13 9.43 22.79
CA VAL A 207 -0.70 8.46 22.06
C VAL A 207 0.19 7.35 21.52
N CYS A 208 -0.26 6.10 21.66
CA CYS A 208 0.42 4.92 21.15
C CYS A 208 0.05 4.69 19.68
N TRP A 209 1.04 4.48 18.82
CA TRP A 209 0.83 4.09 17.42
C TRP A 209 1.79 2.95 17.05
N ALA A 210 1.57 2.40 15.86
CA ALA A 210 2.39 1.35 15.30
C ALA A 210 3.23 1.84 14.12
N ASP A 211 4.55 1.80 14.28
CA ASP A 211 5.45 1.97 13.16
C ASP A 211 5.53 0.66 12.38
N LEU A 212 5.22 0.73 11.10
CA LEU A 212 5.27 -0.37 10.14
C LEU A 212 6.70 -0.44 9.58
N LEU A 213 7.41 -1.54 9.81
CA LEU A 213 8.86 -1.65 9.56
C LEU A 213 9.20 -2.89 8.74
N TYR A 214 10.24 -2.77 7.91
CA TYR A 214 10.78 -3.84 7.08
C TYR A 214 9.75 -4.37 6.09
N VAL A 215 9.52 -3.59 5.02
CA VAL A 215 8.56 -3.94 3.97
C VAL A 215 8.92 -5.28 3.35
N ASP A 216 7.95 -6.18 3.30
CA ASP A 216 8.08 -7.49 2.68
C ASP A 216 7.57 -7.48 1.24
N ASP A 217 6.37 -6.91 1.03
CA ASP A 217 5.70 -6.87 -0.27
C ASP A 217 4.73 -5.68 -0.37
N VAL A 218 4.40 -5.29 -1.60
CA VAL A 218 3.32 -4.34 -1.89
C VAL A 218 2.34 -4.97 -2.85
N TYR A 219 1.12 -5.17 -2.38
CA TYR A 219 0.07 -5.88 -3.10
C TYR A 219 -0.65 -4.98 -4.09
N GLU A 220 -0.93 -3.73 -3.68
CA GLU A 220 -1.79 -2.86 -4.45
C GLU A 220 -1.63 -1.38 -4.10
N TRP A 221 -2.04 -0.55 -5.05
CA TRP A 221 -2.57 0.78 -4.79
C TRP A 221 -3.91 0.91 -5.49
N SER A 222 -4.87 1.54 -4.81
CA SER A 222 -6.25 1.62 -5.27
C SER A 222 -6.78 3.03 -5.14
N PHE A 223 -7.55 3.48 -6.14
CA PHE A 223 -8.50 4.57 -5.91
C PHE A 223 -9.61 4.07 -5.00
N VAL A 224 -9.92 4.85 -3.97
CA VAL A 224 -10.94 4.51 -2.97
C VAL A 224 -11.81 5.73 -2.67
N VAL A 225 -12.92 5.47 -1.98
CA VAL A 225 -13.64 6.51 -1.25
C VAL A 225 -13.20 6.41 0.20
N SER A 226 -12.40 7.36 0.66
CA SER A 226 -12.07 7.56 2.06
C SER A 226 -13.15 8.43 2.71
N PRO A 227 -13.84 7.96 3.75
CA PRO A 227 -14.56 8.88 4.63
C PRO A 227 -13.56 9.87 5.25
N ASN A 228 -14.00 11.13 5.41
CA ASN A 228 -13.19 12.23 5.95
C ASN A 228 -12.38 11.82 7.20
N LYS A 229 -11.10 12.24 7.25
CA LYS A 229 -10.15 11.88 8.32
C LYS A 229 -10.64 12.30 9.72
N ARG A 230 -10.42 11.38 10.68
CA ARG A 230 -10.67 11.40 12.15
C ARG A 230 -12.08 10.98 12.60
N ARG A 231 -12.19 9.75 13.14
CA ARG A 231 -13.09 9.53 14.29
C ARG A 231 -12.51 10.36 15.44
N LYS A 232 -13.19 11.45 15.79
CA LYS A 232 -12.93 12.18 17.03
C LYS A 232 -13.22 11.30 18.23
#